data_AF-A0A3D6DSM3-F1
#
_entry.id   AF-A0A3D6DSM3-F1
#
_cell.length_a   1.000
_cell.length_b   1.000
_cell.length_c   1.000
_cell.angle_alpha   90.00
_cell.angle_beta   90.00
_cell.angle_gamma   90.00
#
_symmetry.space_group_name_H-M   'P 1'
#
loop_
_entity.id
_entity.type
_entity.pdbx_description
1 polymer ?
#
loop_
_entity_poly.entity_id
_entity_poly.type
_entity_poly.pdbx_seq_one_letter_code
_entity_poly.pdbx_strand_id
1 'polypeptide(L)'
;MSTLERRLTKLEEALLPPPVQPFCLLVEPPTDAAPEAWAEHRRQIDEAKARGDFVGVVSSVRQADRPHYDKGVTYYASEFEARLAEASRLQSERGNDSLLVDVLKDAMGNVIGPVDCC
;
A
#
# COMPACT_ATOMS: atom_id res chain seq x y z
N MET A 1 16.19 38.00 10.64
CA MET A 1 16.20 36.95 9.60
C MET A 1 16.01 37.59 8.23
N SER A 2 16.89 37.28 7.29
CA SER A 2 16.87 37.82 5.93
C SER A 2 15.83 37.10 5.06
N THR A 3 15.44 37.73 3.95
CA THR A 3 14.53 37.12 2.96
C THR A 3 15.09 35.84 2.36
N LEU A 4 16.43 35.72 2.28
CA LEU A 4 17.12 34.53 1.80
C LEU A 4 17.00 33.36 2.78
N GLU A 5 17.18 33.61 4.08
CA GLU A 5 17.01 32.58 5.12
C GLU A 5 15.59 32.00 5.10
N ARG A 6 14.56 32.86 4.98
CA ARG A 6 13.17 32.40 4.88
C ARG A 6 12.88 31.58 3.63
N ARG A 7 13.60 31.84 2.52
CA ARG A 7 13.48 31.06 1.28
C ARG A 7 14.21 29.72 1.38
N LEU A 8 15.36 29.71 2.05
CA LEU A 8 16.12 28.49 2.32
C LEU A 8 15.32 27.52 3.20
N THR A 9 14.73 28.00 4.29
CA THR A 9 13.90 27.16 5.17
C THR A 9 12.71 26.55 4.44
N LYS A 10 12.05 27.29 3.54
CA LYS A 10 10.95 26.75 2.73
C LYS A 10 11.41 25.68 1.74
N LEU A 11 12.62 25.81 1.20
CA LEU A 11 13.22 24.79 0.33
C LEU A 11 13.60 23.55 1.14
N GLU A 12 14.18 23.72 2.32
CA GLU A 12 14.50 22.63 3.24
C GLU A 12 13.23 21.88 3.68
N GLU A 13 12.14 22.59 4.00
CA GLU A 13 10.83 22.01 4.30
C GLU A 13 10.24 21.25 3.10
N ALA A 14 10.38 21.78 1.88
CA ALA A 14 9.89 21.14 0.67
C ALA A 14 10.72 19.90 0.26
N LEU A 15 11.98 19.82 0.72
CA LEU A 15 12.88 18.70 0.48
C LEU A 15 12.73 17.59 1.51
N LEU A 16 12.06 17.84 2.64
CA LEU A 16 11.73 16.78 3.59
C LEU A 16 10.74 15.81 2.92
N PRO A 17 11.08 14.52 2.79
CA PRO A 17 10.15 13.56 2.25
C PRO A 17 8.89 13.57 3.12
N PRO A 18 7.69 13.64 2.51
CA PRO A 18 6.46 13.58 3.28
C PRO A 18 6.46 12.29 4.12
N PRO A 19 5.94 12.34 5.37
CA PRO A 19 5.89 11.16 6.21
C PRO A 19 5.12 10.06 5.50
N VAL A 20 5.80 8.95 5.22
CA VAL A 20 5.19 7.78 4.59
C VAL A 20 4.27 7.15 5.62
N GLN A 21 2.96 7.20 5.37
CA GLN A 21 1.99 6.47 6.19
C GLN A 21 2.28 4.96 6.04
N PRO A 22 2.52 4.22 7.14
CA PRO A 22 2.79 2.79 7.05
C PRO A 22 1.58 2.05 6.45
N PHE A 23 1.85 1.01 5.66
CA PHE A 23 0.82 0.14 5.10
C PHE A 23 0.77 -1.14 5.92
N CYS A 24 -0.40 -1.49 6.44
CA CYS A 24 -0.64 -2.73 7.17
C CYS A 24 -1.54 -3.63 6.31
N LEU A 25 -0.96 -4.72 5.79
CA LEU A 25 -1.67 -5.73 5.02
C LEU A 25 -2.12 -6.87 5.94
N LEU A 26 -3.42 -7.13 5.97
CA LEU A 26 -4.02 -8.23 6.71
C LEU A 26 -4.76 -9.15 5.73
N VAL A 27 -4.76 -10.45 6.03
CA VAL A 27 -5.53 -11.44 5.27
C VAL A 27 -6.74 -11.82 6.09
N GLU A 28 -7.92 -11.85 5.48
CA GLU A 28 -9.10 -12.30 6.19
C GLU A 28 -9.02 -13.79 6.52
N PRO A 29 -9.50 -14.18 7.71
CA PRO A 29 -9.73 -15.57 8.02
C PRO A 29 -10.69 -16.22 7.00
N PRO A 30 -10.54 -17.52 6.74
CA PRO A 30 -11.55 -18.29 6.01
C PRO A 30 -12.96 -18.11 6.60
N THR A 31 -13.99 -18.22 5.76
CA THR A 31 -15.39 -18.07 6.21
C THR A 31 -15.77 -19.08 7.30
N ASP A 32 -15.17 -20.26 7.28
CA ASP A 32 -15.34 -21.34 8.26
C ASP A 32 -14.36 -21.25 9.45
N ALA A 33 -13.57 -20.17 9.55
CA ALA A 33 -12.64 -19.98 10.65
C ALA A 33 -13.36 -19.80 11.99
N ALA A 34 -12.67 -20.19 13.06
CA ALA A 34 -13.18 -20.06 14.43
C ALA A 34 -13.47 -18.58 14.79
N PRO A 35 -14.47 -18.31 15.65
CA PRO A 35 -14.81 -16.94 16.08
C PRO A 35 -13.63 -16.16 16.65
N GLU A 36 -12.68 -16.86 17.28
CA GLU A 36 -11.46 -16.29 17.85
C GLU A 36 -10.54 -15.72 16.76
N ALA A 37 -10.44 -16.39 15.61
CA ALA A 37 -9.65 -15.89 14.47
C ALA A 37 -10.26 -14.62 13.88
N TRP A 38 -11.59 -14.55 13.82
CA TRP A 38 -12.31 -13.33 13.41
C TRP A 38 -12.19 -12.19 14.44
N ALA A 39 -12.17 -12.52 15.74
CA ALA A 39 -11.93 -11.53 16.80
C ALA A 39 -10.51 -10.97 16.75
N GLU A 40 -9.51 -11.83 16.57
CA GLU A 40 -8.10 -11.44 16.40
C GLU A 40 -7.91 -10.56 15.17
N HIS A 41 -8.48 -10.94 14.02
CA HIS A 41 -8.40 -10.15 12.79
C HIS A 41 -8.97 -8.73 12.97
N ARG A 42 -10.13 -8.61 13.63
CA ARG A 42 -10.70 -7.28 13.98
C ARG A 42 -9.78 -6.50 14.90
N ARG A 43 -9.18 -7.15 15.92
CA ARG A 43 -8.23 -6.49 16.82
C ARG A 43 -7.03 -5.92 16.05
N GLN A 44 -6.49 -6.69 15.10
CA GLN A 44 -5.36 -6.24 14.26
C GLN A 44 -5.74 -5.04 13.38
N ILE A 45 -6.95 -5.02 12.82
CA ILE A 45 -7.47 -3.86 12.08
C ILE A 45 -7.52 -2.63 12.99
N ASP A 46 -8.09 -2.76 14.18
CA ASP A 46 -8.24 -1.63 15.12
C ASP A 46 -6.88 -1.13 15.63
N GLU A 47 -5.95 -2.02 15.93
CA GLU A 47 -4.57 -1.67 16.30
C GLU A 47 -3.85 -0.92 15.17
N ALA A 48 -3.98 -1.38 13.93
CA ALA A 48 -3.38 -0.71 12.78
C ALA A 48 -3.99 0.69 12.55
N LYS A 49 -5.32 0.82 12.67
CA LYS A 49 -5.99 2.12 12.63
C LYS A 49 -5.53 3.04 13.75
N ALA A 50 -5.36 2.52 14.97
CA ALA A 50 -4.90 3.29 16.12
C ALA A 50 -3.46 3.81 15.95
N ARG A 51 -2.60 3.06 15.24
CA ARG A 51 -1.27 3.53 14.82
C ARG A 51 -1.31 4.59 13.71
N GLY A 52 -2.47 4.76 13.06
CA GLY A 52 -2.60 5.61 11.89
C GLY A 52 -2.11 4.95 10.61
N ASP A 53 -1.96 3.62 10.59
CA ASP A 53 -1.57 2.87 9.40
C ASP A 53 -2.70 2.86 8.38
N PHE A 54 -2.36 2.80 7.11
CA PHE A 54 -3.33 2.44 6.10
C PHE A 54 -3.58 0.94 6.13
N VAL A 55 -4.84 0.55 6.34
CA VAL A 55 -5.21 -0.86 6.49
C VAL A 55 -5.73 -1.42 5.16
N GLY A 56 -4.97 -2.34 4.58
CA GLY A 56 -5.36 -3.16 3.44
C GLY A 56 -5.79 -4.55 3.91
N VAL A 57 -6.94 -5.03 3.46
CA VAL A 57 -7.44 -6.37 3.79
C VAL A 57 -7.61 -7.20 2.52
N VAL A 58 -6.97 -8.37 2.46
CA VAL A 58 -7.16 -9.35 1.38
C VAL A 58 -8.36 -10.21 1.70
N SER A 59 -9.36 -10.16 0.82
CA SER A 59 -10.60 -10.90 0.93
C SER A 59 -10.69 -11.98 -0.15
N SER A 60 -11.00 -13.21 0.25
CA SER A 60 -11.42 -14.27 -0.67
C SER A 60 -12.88 -14.15 -1.12
N VAL A 61 -13.69 -13.34 -0.41
CA VAL A 61 -15.11 -13.10 -0.72
C VAL A 61 -15.23 -11.96 -1.73
N ARG A 62 -16.08 -12.16 -2.76
CA ARG A 62 -16.39 -11.13 -3.77
C ARG A 62 -16.96 -9.88 -3.10
N GLN A 63 -16.39 -8.71 -3.40
CA GLN A 63 -16.77 -7.40 -2.83
C GLN A 63 -18.28 -7.07 -2.90
N ALA A 64 -19.01 -7.66 -3.85
CA ALA A 64 -20.45 -7.43 -4.04
C ALA A 64 -21.34 -8.09 -2.97
N ASP A 65 -20.86 -9.12 -2.26
CA ASP A 65 -21.64 -9.86 -1.26
C ASP A 65 -21.42 -9.37 0.19
N ARG A 66 -20.70 -8.24 0.37
CA ARG A 66 -20.38 -7.74 1.71
C ARG A 66 -21.38 -6.73 2.24
N PRO A 67 -21.99 -6.99 3.41
CA PRO A 67 -22.91 -6.04 4.03
C PRO A 67 -22.22 -4.96 4.87
N HIS A 68 -20.91 -5.03 5.15
CA HIS A 68 -20.20 -4.05 5.99
C HIS A 68 -18.82 -3.71 5.42
N TYR A 69 -18.70 -2.52 4.85
CA TYR A 69 -17.41 -1.88 4.63
C TYR A 69 -17.00 -1.18 5.92
N ASP A 70 -15.91 -1.64 6.54
CA ASP A 70 -15.33 -0.91 7.66
C ASP A 70 -14.72 0.41 7.16
N LYS A 71 -15.16 1.52 7.74
CA LYS A 71 -14.59 2.83 7.45
C LYS A 71 -13.08 2.81 7.74
N GLY A 72 -12.29 3.30 6.78
CA GLY A 72 -10.83 3.35 6.87
C GLY A 72 -10.10 2.04 6.53
N VAL A 73 -10.80 1.04 5.99
CA VAL A 73 -10.21 -0.21 5.47
C VAL A 73 -10.41 -0.29 3.97
N THR A 74 -9.37 -0.69 3.24
CA THR A 74 -9.47 -0.97 1.81
C THR A 74 -9.39 -2.47 1.58
N TYR A 75 -10.37 -3.02 0.87
CA TYR A 75 -10.46 -4.45 0.60
C TYR A 75 -9.92 -4.76 -0.80
N TYR A 76 -9.03 -5.73 -0.90
CA TYR A 76 -8.41 -6.21 -2.14
C TYR A 76 -8.86 -7.63 -2.44
N ALA A 77 -9.02 -7.97 -3.72
CA ALA A 77 -9.43 -9.31 -4.14
C ALA A 77 -8.28 -10.33 -4.07
N SER A 78 -7.03 -9.85 -4.03
CA SER A 78 -5.85 -10.68 -3.92
C SER A 78 -4.71 -9.96 -3.19
N GLU A 79 -3.76 -10.73 -2.67
CA GLU A 79 -2.52 -10.17 -2.12
C GLU A 79 -1.76 -9.38 -3.19
N PHE A 80 -1.77 -9.83 -4.44
CA PHE A 80 -1.10 -9.14 -5.54
C PHE A 80 -1.60 -7.70 -5.72
N GLU A 81 -2.93 -7.49 -5.77
CA GLU A 81 -3.50 -6.14 -5.86
C GLU A 81 -3.14 -5.28 -4.65
N ALA A 82 -3.14 -5.86 -3.45
CA ALA A 82 -2.77 -5.15 -2.24
C ALA A 82 -1.31 -4.70 -2.25
N ARG A 83 -0.40 -5.55 -2.74
CA ARG A 83 1.03 -5.24 -2.90
C ARG A 83 1.29 -4.14 -3.93
N LEU A 84 0.52 -4.11 -5.02
CA LEU A 84 0.59 -2.99 -5.97
C LEU A 84 0.13 -1.67 -5.34
N ALA A 85 -0.93 -1.71 -4.54
CA ALA A 85 -1.40 -0.53 -3.82
C ALA A 85 -0.39 -0.04 -2.76
N GLU A 86 0.26 -0.97 -2.04
CA GLU A 86 1.38 -0.68 -1.14
C GLU A 86 2.53 -0.01 -1.90
N ALA A 87 2.99 -0.63 -3.00
CA ALA A 87 4.08 -0.09 -3.82
C ALA A 87 3.75 1.28 -4.44
N SER A 88 2.48 1.58 -4.73
CA SER A 88 2.07 2.89 -5.24
C SER A 88 2.26 4.03 -4.22
N ARG A 89 2.32 3.69 -2.93
CA ARG A 89 2.40 4.62 -1.80
C ARG A 89 3.80 4.75 -1.22
N LEU A 90 4.66 3.76 -1.46
CA LEU A 90 6.06 3.81 -1.12
C LEU A 90 6.80 4.71 -2.11
N GLN A 91 7.78 5.45 -1.61
CA GLN A 91 8.64 6.26 -2.45
C GLN A 91 9.53 5.36 -3.32
N SER A 92 9.79 5.81 -4.54
CA SER A 92 10.75 5.18 -5.43
C SER A 92 12.16 5.21 -4.81
N GLU A 93 12.91 4.14 -5.03
CA GLU A 93 14.34 4.12 -4.67
C GLU A 93 15.20 4.84 -5.72
N ARG A 94 14.65 5.05 -6.92
CA ARG A 94 15.37 5.52 -8.12
C ARG A 94 15.01 6.94 -8.55
N GLY A 95 14.11 7.62 -7.84
CA GLY A 95 13.70 8.99 -8.19
C GLY A 95 12.53 9.51 -7.36
N ASN A 96 11.88 10.57 -7.87
CA ASN A 96 10.76 11.25 -7.19
C ASN A 96 9.40 10.61 -7.48
N ASP A 97 9.38 9.39 -8.02
CA ASP A 97 8.16 8.64 -8.34
C ASP A 97 7.80 7.68 -7.18
N SER A 98 6.86 6.76 -7.41
CA SER A 98 6.51 5.69 -6.45
C SER A 98 7.28 4.40 -6.74
N LEU A 99 7.42 3.53 -5.73
CA LEU A 99 8.04 2.21 -5.85
C LEU A 99 7.37 1.36 -6.93
N LEU A 100 6.07 1.54 -7.17
CA LEU A 100 5.35 0.89 -8.28
C LEU A 100 6.00 1.16 -9.64
N VAL A 101 6.47 2.40 -9.88
CA VAL A 101 7.12 2.77 -11.13
C VAL A 101 8.44 2.02 -11.29
N ASP A 102 9.17 1.80 -10.21
CA ASP A 102 10.41 1.02 -10.23
C ASP A 102 10.13 -0.46 -10.51
N VAL A 103 9.12 -1.04 -9.84
CA VAL A 103 8.68 -2.43 -10.08
C VAL A 103 8.27 -2.64 -11.54
N LEU A 104 7.53 -1.70 -12.12
CA LEU A 104 7.12 -1.77 -13.52
C LEU A 104 8.32 -1.65 -14.48
N LYS A 105 9.27 -0.76 -14.20
CA LYS A 105 10.50 -0.62 -14.99
C LYS A 105 11.35 -1.90 -14.93
N ASP A 106 11.47 -2.53 -13.78
CA ASP A 106 12.20 -3.80 -13.61
C ASP A 106 11.52 -4.96 -14.33
N ALA A 107 10.18 -5.03 -14.26
CA ALA A 107 9.42 -6.04 -14.99
C ALA A 107 9.54 -5.86 -16.51
N MET A 108 9.47 -4.61 -17.00
CA MET A 108 9.59 -4.30 -18.43
C MET A 108 11.00 -4.55 -18.99
N GLY A 109 12.05 -4.46 -18.17
CA GLY A 109 13.42 -4.78 -18.57
C GLY A 109 13.67 -6.28 -18.84
N ASN A 110 12.78 -7.16 -18.37
CA ASN A 110 12.89 -8.62 -18.50
C ASN A 110 11.95 -9.23 -19.56
N VAL A 111 11.27 -8.41 -20.38
CA VAL A 111 10.44 -8.93 -21.47
C VAL A 111 11.33 -9.42 -22.61
N ILE A 112 11.74 -10.69 -22.54
CA ILE A 112 12.21 -11.43 -23.71
C ILE A 112 10.99 -11.63 -24.61
N GLY A 113 10.87 -10.81 -25.65
CA GLY A 113 9.86 -10.97 -26.69
C GLY A 113 10.05 -12.30 -27.45
N PRO A 114 9.03 -12.77 -28.19
CA PRO A 114 9.18 -13.95 -29.03
C PRO A 114 10.34 -13.72 -29.99
N VAL A 115 11.35 -14.61 -29.93
CA VAL A 115 12.38 -14.67 -30.95
C VAL A 115 11.68 -15.17 -32.20
N ASP A 116 11.53 -14.31 -33.20
CA ASP A 116 11.10 -14.74 -34.53
C ASP A 116 12.08 -15.80 -35.03
N CYS A 117 11.64 -17.06 -35.05
CA CYS A 117 12.38 -18.16 -35.67
C CYS A 117 12.27 -17.99 -37.20
N CYS A 118 13.26 -17.35 -37.80
CA CYS A 118 13.53 -17.41 -39.24
C CYS A 118 14.39 -18.63 -39.58
#